data_AF-A0A3M1FCJ0-F1
#
_entry.id   AF-A0A3M1FCJ0-F1
#
_cell.length_a   1.000
_cell.length_b   1.000
_cell.length_c   1.000
_cell.angle_alpha   90.00
_cell.angle_beta   90.00
_cell.angle_gamma   90.00
#
_symmetry.space_group_name_H-M   'P 1'
#
loop_
_entity.id
_entity.type
_entity.pdbx_description
1 polymer ?
#
loop_
_entity_poly.entity_id
_entity_poly.type
_entity_poly.pdbx_seq_one_letter_code
_entity_poly.pdbx_strand_id
1 'polypeptide(L)'
;MAFIRIKSIQNKHYAYLVKNIWSKRKKYSKQKVVSYLGPLTTLERVKTSSIDLDYSQYSSKTIYKKLLAQELLDHGFEKKRFAYEKDNIKVNFSHKAVTKNEKPVVLELNEGFLCTYTLTKLYNYRPKHLNPKEEGLRYANLLLQAGLRLNQQTFIELFNKVYNLKKDN
;
A
#
# COMPACT_ATOMS: atom_id res chain seq x y z
N MET A 1 13.58 -5.67 6.06
CA MET A 1 12.47 -4.75 5.70
C MET A 1 11.41 -4.79 6.79
N ALA A 2 10.66 -3.71 6.99
CA ALA A 2 9.47 -3.78 7.85
C ALA A 2 8.27 -4.26 7.01
N PHE A 3 7.31 -4.94 7.64
CA PHE A 3 6.09 -5.42 6.99
C PHE A 3 4.93 -5.39 7.98
N ILE A 4 3.71 -5.46 7.46
CA ILE A 4 2.49 -5.43 8.27
C ILE A 4 2.17 -6.86 8.72
N ARG A 5 1.92 -7.02 10.03
CA ARG A 5 1.49 -8.27 10.65
C ARG A 5 0.14 -8.05 11.31
N ILE A 6 -0.80 -8.96 11.06
CA ILE A 6 -2.10 -8.99 11.73
C ILE A 6 -1.99 -9.80 13.02
N LYS A 7 -2.64 -9.30 14.08
CA LYS A 7 -2.86 -10.01 15.33
C LYS A 7 -4.36 -10.06 15.63
N SER A 8 -4.84 -11.21 16.07
CA SER A 8 -6.20 -11.37 16.60
C SER A 8 -6.18 -11.24 18.11
N ILE A 9 -7.07 -10.40 18.66
CA ILE A 9 -7.26 -10.21 20.10
C ILE A 9 -8.78 -10.14 20.31
N GLN A 10 -9.34 -11.07 21.09
CA GLN A 10 -10.78 -11.12 21.39
C GLN A 10 -11.66 -10.99 20.13
N ASN A 11 -11.38 -11.80 19.10
CA ASN A 11 -12.06 -11.81 17.78
C ASN A 11 -11.98 -10.49 16.98
N LYS A 12 -11.13 -9.56 17.39
CA LYS A 12 -10.83 -8.34 16.64
C LYS A 12 -9.43 -8.41 16.04
N HIS A 13 -9.31 -7.97 14.80
CA HIS A 13 -8.05 -7.98 14.06
C HIS A 13 -7.38 -6.60 14.12
N TYR A 14 -6.07 -6.61 14.34
CA TYR A 14 -5.25 -5.42 14.52
C TYR A 14 -3.98 -5.52 13.71
N ALA A 15 -3.62 -4.43 13.03
CA ALA A 15 -2.43 -4.35 12.21
C ALA A 15 -1.27 -3.70 12.97
N TYR A 16 -0.10 -4.33 12.88
CA TYR A 16 1.15 -3.84 13.44
C TYR A 16 2.23 -3.80 12.38
N LEU A 17 3.03 -2.74 12.38
CA LEU A 17 4.28 -2.71 11.64
C LEU A 17 5.34 -3.47 12.44
N VAL A 18 5.95 -4.47 11.83
CA VAL A 18 7.00 -5.29 12.46
C VAL A 18 8.25 -5.32 11.59
N LYS A 19 9.40 -5.63 12.19
CA LYS A 19 10.65 -5.91 11.47
C LYS A 19 11.37 -7.11 12.08
N ASN A 20 12.00 -7.92 11.23
CA ASN A 20 12.88 -8.98 11.68
C ASN A 20 14.19 -8.39 12.19
N ILE A 21 14.66 -8.87 13.34
CA ILE A 21 15.95 -8.51 13.94
C ILE A 21 16.66 -9.78 14.42
N TRP A 22 17.98 -9.85 14.20
CA TRP A 22 18.80 -10.93 14.71
C TRP A 22 19.13 -10.71 16.20
N SER A 23 18.86 -11.70 17.05
CA SER A 23 19.29 -11.66 18.44
C SER A 23 20.67 -12.29 18.58
N LYS A 24 21.72 -11.48 18.80
CA LYS A 24 23.09 -11.99 19.02
C LYS A 24 23.15 -12.96 20.20
N ARG A 25 22.52 -12.61 21.33
CA ARG A 25 22.51 -13.44 22.55
C ARG A 25 21.86 -14.81 22.34
N LYS A 26 20.70 -14.83 21.69
CA LYS A 26 19.93 -16.07 21.52
C LYS A 26 20.21 -16.80 20.19
N LYS A 27 21.04 -16.22 19.32
CA LYS A 27 21.41 -16.74 17.99
C LYS A 27 20.21 -17.13 17.11
N TYR A 28 19.12 -16.35 17.16
CA TYR A 28 17.95 -16.55 16.29
C TYR A 28 17.29 -15.24 15.86
N SER A 29 16.51 -15.29 14.78
CA SER A 29 15.73 -14.17 14.25
C SER A 29 14.44 -13.98 15.03
N LYS A 30 14.18 -12.77 15.53
CA LYS A 30 12.92 -12.40 16.20
C LYS A 30 12.25 -11.21 15.53
N GLN A 31 10.94 -11.10 15.67
CA GLN A 31 10.18 -9.93 15.21
C GLN A 31 10.12 -8.86 16.31
N LYS A 32 10.46 -7.62 15.95
CA LYS A 32 10.25 -6.42 16.79
C LYS A 32 9.06 -5.64 16.24
N VAL A 33 8.10 -5.34 17.11
CA VAL A 33 7.03 -4.37 16.80
C VAL A 33 7.63 -2.98 16.69
N VAL A 34 7.37 -2.32 15.56
CA VAL A 34 7.81 -0.96 15.27
C VAL A 34 6.71 0.03 15.64
N SER A 35 5.47 -0.25 15.23
CA SER A 35 4.31 0.58 15.56
C SER A 35 3.01 -0.20 15.46
N TYR A 36 1.98 0.27 16.17
CA TYR A 36 0.60 -0.11 15.94
C TYR A 36 0.03 0.75 14.80
N LEU A 37 -0.69 0.14 13.85
CA LEU A 37 -1.23 0.81 12.67
C LEU A 37 -2.73 1.09 12.74
N GLY A 38 -3.47 0.33 13.55
CA GLY A 38 -4.91 0.48 13.70
C GLY A 38 -5.66 -0.86 13.70
N PRO A 39 -6.98 -0.82 13.93
CA PRO A 39 -7.84 -1.98 13.70
C PRO A 39 -7.88 -2.31 12.20
N LEU A 40 -7.96 -3.60 11.90
CA LEU A 40 -8.15 -4.10 10.54
C LEU A 40 -9.65 -4.06 10.21
N THR A 41 -9.98 -3.56 9.02
CA THR A 41 -11.31 -3.66 8.43
C THR A 41 -11.19 -4.42 7.12
N THR A 42 -11.84 -5.57 7.05
CA THR A 42 -11.96 -6.35 5.83
C THR A 42 -13.07 -5.74 4.97
N LEU A 43 -12.83 -5.68 3.66
CA LEU A 43 -13.75 -5.09 2.70
C LEU A 43 -14.27 -6.18 1.75
N GLU A 44 -15.58 -6.23 1.58
CA GLU A 44 -16.19 -7.05 0.55
C GLU A 44 -16.04 -6.38 -0.82
N ARG A 45 -15.65 -7.15 -1.82
CA ARG A 45 -15.56 -6.67 -3.20
C ARG A 45 -16.94 -6.77 -3.84
N VAL A 46 -17.45 -5.65 -4.34
CA VAL A 46 -18.79 -5.54 -4.94
C VAL A 46 -18.74 -5.75 -6.45
N LYS A 47 -17.63 -5.33 -7.09
CA LYS A 47 -17.41 -5.48 -8.53
C LYS A 47 -15.93 -5.68 -8.82
N THR A 48 -15.62 -6.18 -10.00
CA THR A 48 -14.25 -6.20 -10.52
C THR A 48 -14.25 -5.44 -11.83
N SER A 49 -13.56 -4.31 -11.86
CA SER A 49 -13.44 -3.49 -13.06
C SER A 49 -12.00 -3.52 -13.57
N SER A 50 -11.82 -3.56 -14.88
CA SER A 50 -10.55 -3.22 -15.48
C SER A 50 -10.42 -1.70 -15.58
N ILE A 51 -9.19 -1.20 -15.40
CA ILE A 51 -8.87 0.20 -15.69
C ILE A 51 -7.84 0.21 -16.81
N ASP A 52 -8.18 0.94 -17.88
CA ASP A 52 -7.20 1.25 -18.91
C ASP A 52 -6.40 2.48 -18.50
N LEU A 53 -5.08 2.35 -18.56
CA LEU A 53 -4.14 3.35 -18.06
C LEU A 53 -3.14 3.67 -19.15
N ASP A 54 -3.17 4.92 -19.61
CA ASP A 54 -2.07 5.45 -20.40
C ASP A 54 -0.87 5.76 -19.49
N TYR A 55 0.04 4.80 -19.39
CA TYR A 55 1.27 4.92 -18.60
C TYR A 55 2.19 6.03 -19.11
N SER A 56 2.10 6.44 -20.37
CA SER A 56 2.95 7.49 -20.93
C SER A 56 2.59 8.87 -20.36
N GLN A 57 1.29 9.18 -20.29
CA GLN A 57 0.77 10.50 -19.91
C GLN A 57 0.81 10.79 -18.40
N TYR A 58 0.75 9.75 -17.56
CA TYR A 58 0.59 9.93 -16.12
C TYR A 58 1.90 9.76 -15.34
N SER A 59 2.10 10.59 -14.32
CA SER A 59 3.14 10.33 -13.31
C SER A 59 2.86 9.03 -12.56
N SER A 60 3.90 8.39 -12.00
CA SER A 60 3.75 7.19 -11.17
C SER A 60 2.76 7.39 -10.01
N LYS A 61 2.80 8.55 -9.35
CA LYS A 61 1.86 8.92 -8.27
C LYS A 61 0.41 9.01 -8.75
N THR A 62 0.20 9.51 -9.96
CA THR A 62 -1.14 9.59 -10.57
C THR A 62 -1.64 8.19 -10.89
N ILE A 63 -0.77 7.31 -11.38
CA ILE A 63 -1.11 5.91 -11.65
C ILE A 63 -1.48 5.18 -10.35
N TYR A 64 -0.69 5.31 -9.28
CA TYR A 64 -1.04 4.75 -7.96
C TYR A 64 -2.41 5.22 -7.49
N LYS A 65 -2.68 6.53 -7.65
CA LYS A 65 -3.97 7.12 -7.27
C LYS A 65 -5.12 6.49 -8.05
N LYS A 66 -4.96 6.32 -9.36
CA LYS A 66 -5.99 5.74 -10.23
C LYS A 66 -6.23 4.26 -9.90
N LEU A 67 -5.18 3.47 -9.71
CA LEU A 67 -5.28 2.06 -9.34
C LEU A 67 -5.95 1.88 -7.97
N LEU A 68 -5.50 2.61 -6.94
CA LEU A 68 -6.11 2.55 -5.62
C LEU A 68 -7.54 3.08 -5.62
N ALA A 69 -7.82 4.13 -6.40
CA ALA A 69 -9.19 4.63 -6.55
C ALA A 69 -10.09 3.57 -7.17
N GLN A 70 -9.66 2.90 -8.25
CA GLN A 70 -10.43 1.84 -8.86
C GLN A 70 -10.71 0.70 -7.88
N GLU A 71 -9.68 0.28 -7.14
CA GLU A 71 -9.83 -0.75 -6.11
C GLU A 71 -10.86 -0.35 -5.04
N LEU A 72 -10.80 0.89 -4.54
CA LEU A 72 -11.80 1.38 -3.59
C LEU A 72 -13.22 1.41 -4.18
N LEU A 73 -13.38 1.86 -5.43
CA LEU A 73 -14.66 1.84 -6.12
C LEU A 73 -15.19 0.41 -6.28
N ASP A 74 -14.31 -0.56 -6.54
CA ASP A 74 -14.62 -1.99 -6.65
C ASP A 74 -15.09 -2.58 -5.31
N HIS A 75 -14.69 -1.98 -4.20
CA HIS A 75 -15.16 -2.28 -2.85
C HIS A 75 -16.37 -1.42 -2.41
N GLY A 76 -16.99 -0.68 -3.32
CA GLY A 76 -18.20 0.10 -3.06
C GLY A 76 -17.97 1.44 -2.35
N PHE A 77 -16.74 1.98 -2.40
CA PHE A 77 -16.52 3.36 -1.98
C PHE A 77 -17.09 4.34 -3.00
N GLU A 78 -17.53 5.49 -2.50
CA GLU A 78 -17.97 6.60 -3.36
C GLU A 78 -16.93 7.72 -3.37
N LYS A 79 -16.68 8.26 -4.57
CA LYS A 79 -15.82 9.44 -4.71
C LYS A 79 -16.58 10.69 -4.28
N LYS A 80 -16.12 11.32 -3.20
CA LYS A 80 -16.52 12.68 -2.80
C LYS A 80 -15.44 13.68 -3.26
N ARG A 81 -15.66 14.98 -3.04
CA ARG A 81 -14.80 16.07 -3.56
C ARG A 81 -13.31 15.88 -3.24
N PHE A 82 -12.98 15.37 -2.05
CA PHE A 82 -11.59 15.25 -1.57
C PHE A 82 -11.19 13.86 -1.08
N ALA A 83 -12.13 12.91 -1.00
CA ALA A 83 -11.90 11.59 -0.41
C ALA A 83 -12.80 10.53 -1.05
N TYR A 84 -12.48 9.27 -0.78
CA TYR A 84 -13.36 8.12 -1.04
C TYR A 84 -13.97 7.69 0.28
N GLU A 85 -15.29 7.52 0.32
CA GLU A 85 -16.03 7.25 1.56
C GLU A 85 -16.92 6.01 1.47
N LYS A 86 -16.99 5.24 2.56
CA LYS A 86 -17.89 4.08 2.77
C LYS A 86 -17.98 3.75 4.26
N ASP A 87 -19.15 3.54 4.84
CA ASP A 87 -19.31 3.05 6.23
C ASP A 87 -18.48 3.82 7.29
N ASN A 88 -18.45 5.15 7.21
CA ASN A 88 -17.62 6.06 8.02
C ASN A 88 -16.10 5.91 7.83
N ILE A 89 -15.66 5.16 6.84
CA ILE A 89 -14.28 5.06 6.38
C ILE A 89 -14.03 6.17 5.37
N LYS A 90 -12.91 6.88 5.51
CA LYS A 90 -12.45 7.91 4.58
C LYS A 90 -11.03 7.61 4.11
N VAL A 91 -10.83 7.62 2.80
CA VAL A 91 -9.50 7.53 2.18
C VAL A 91 -9.18 8.83 1.46
N ASN A 92 -8.16 9.53 1.93
CA ASN A 92 -7.71 10.79 1.35
C ASN A 92 -6.29 10.65 0.80
N PHE A 93 -6.16 10.60 -0.53
CA PHE A 93 -4.85 10.46 -1.19
C PHE A 93 -3.96 11.70 -1.05
N SER A 94 -4.53 12.90 -0.95
CA SER A 94 -3.75 14.14 -0.81
C SER A 94 -3.06 14.21 0.55
N HIS A 95 -3.79 13.86 1.61
CA HIS A 95 -3.26 13.79 2.97
C HIS A 95 -2.65 12.43 3.34
N LYS A 96 -2.69 11.46 2.41
CA LYS A 96 -2.21 10.08 2.60
C LYS A 96 -2.81 9.43 3.84
N ALA A 97 -4.10 9.68 4.10
CA ALA A 97 -4.77 9.30 5.33
C ALA A 97 -5.88 8.28 5.06
N VAL A 98 -6.00 7.30 5.96
CA VAL A 98 -7.05 6.28 5.96
C VAL A 98 -7.63 6.23 7.37
N THR A 99 -8.88 6.67 7.52
CA THR A 99 -9.54 6.78 8.84
C THR A 99 -10.90 6.12 8.83
N LYS A 100 -11.34 5.66 10.01
CA LYS A 100 -12.72 5.26 10.32
C LYS A 100 -13.15 6.00 11.57
N ASN A 101 -14.25 6.76 11.50
CA ASN A 101 -14.67 7.64 12.60
C ASN A 101 -13.52 8.55 13.07
N GLU A 102 -12.81 9.17 12.12
CA GLU A 102 -11.65 10.06 12.34
C GLU A 102 -10.43 9.41 13.03
N LYS A 103 -10.44 8.10 13.28
CA LYS A 103 -9.29 7.34 13.84
C LYS A 103 -8.59 6.53 12.75
N PRO A 104 -7.26 6.34 12.82
CA PRO A 104 -6.54 5.51 11.86
C PRO A 104 -7.11 4.09 11.76
N VAL A 105 -7.28 3.60 10.54
CA VAL A 105 -7.75 2.24 10.25
C VAL A 105 -6.88 1.61 9.17
N VAL A 106 -6.81 0.30 9.16
CA VAL A 106 -6.16 -0.47 8.11
C VAL A 106 -7.21 -1.21 7.32
N LEU A 107 -7.25 -0.99 6.00
CA LEU A 107 -8.16 -1.68 5.10
C LEU A 107 -7.42 -2.86 4.49
N GLU A 108 -8.02 -4.04 4.55
CA GLU A 108 -7.53 -5.20 3.79
C GLU A 108 -7.93 -5.04 2.34
N LEU A 109 -6.95 -5.04 1.43
CA LEU A 109 -7.16 -4.92 -0.01
C LEU A 109 -6.30 -5.96 -0.72
N ASN A 110 -6.95 -6.87 -1.46
CA ASN A 110 -6.27 -7.97 -2.14
C ASN A 110 -5.36 -8.75 -1.14
N GLU A 111 -4.07 -8.85 -1.43
CA GLU A 111 -3.06 -9.51 -0.59
C GLU A 111 -2.33 -8.54 0.35
N GLY A 112 -2.79 -7.29 0.42
CA GLY A 112 -2.12 -6.21 1.13
C GLY A 112 -3.05 -5.38 2.02
N PHE A 113 -2.52 -4.24 2.46
CA PHE A 113 -3.16 -3.40 3.46
C PHE A 113 -3.04 -1.92 3.08
N LEU A 114 -4.18 -1.27 2.87
CA LEU A 114 -4.22 0.17 2.65
C LEU A 114 -4.39 0.91 3.98
N CYS A 115 -3.38 1.70 4.34
CA CYS A 115 -3.40 2.56 5.51
C CYS A 115 -2.47 3.77 5.29
N THR A 116 -2.45 4.69 6.26
CA THR A 116 -1.56 5.86 6.23
C THR A 116 -0.10 5.49 5.99
N TYR A 117 0.38 4.39 6.60
CA TYR A 117 1.76 3.93 6.43
C TYR A 117 2.05 3.51 4.99
N THR A 118 1.21 2.65 4.40
CA THR A 118 1.45 2.11 3.05
C THR A 118 1.28 3.17 1.98
N LEU A 119 0.29 4.06 2.11
CA LEU A 119 0.17 5.26 1.27
C LEU A 119 1.41 6.14 1.34
N THR A 120 1.88 6.43 2.56
CA THR A 120 3.07 7.27 2.74
C THR A 120 4.30 6.64 2.11
N LYS A 121 4.51 5.33 2.29
CA LYS A 121 5.63 4.62 1.69
C LYS A 121 5.54 4.58 0.17
N LEU A 122 4.36 4.33 -0.38
CA LEU A 122 4.12 4.25 -1.82
C LEU A 122 4.41 5.60 -2.50
N TYR A 123 3.79 6.69 -2.00
CA TYR A 123 3.92 8.02 -2.61
C TYR A 123 5.29 8.67 -2.41
N ASN A 124 6.03 8.27 -1.37
CA ASN A 124 7.37 8.80 -1.09
C ASN A 124 8.49 7.84 -1.52
N TYR A 125 8.16 6.77 -2.23
CA TYR A 125 9.16 5.81 -2.69
C TYR A 125 10.16 6.48 -3.62
N ARG A 126 11.44 6.23 -3.36
CA ARG A 126 12.56 6.64 -4.21
C ARG A 126 13.52 5.46 -4.35
N PRO A 127 13.98 5.13 -5.57
CA PRO A 127 15.02 4.12 -5.77
C PRO A 127 16.29 4.48 -4.98
N LYS A 128 16.98 3.47 -4.43
CA LYS A 128 18.21 3.67 -3.64
C LYS A 128 19.49 3.38 -4.42
N HIS A 129 19.41 3.27 -5.75
CA HIS A 129 20.54 2.88 -6.60
C HIS A 129 21.12 1.50 -6.26
N LEU A 130 20.26 0.58 -5.79
CA LEU A 130 20.61 -0.84 -5.73
C LEU A 130 20.66 -1.41 -7.15
N ASN A 131 21.15 -2.64 -7.29
CA ASN A 131 21.00 -3.35 -8.56
C ASN A 131 19.50 -3.42 -8.96
N PRO A 132 19.17 -3.43 -10.27
CA PRO A 132 17.79 -3.39 -10.73
C PRO A 132 16.89 -4.48 -10.15
N LYS A 133 17.44 -5.67 -9.89
CA LYS A 133 16.71 -6.81 -9.34
C LYS A 133 16.25 -6.56 -7.90
N GLU A 134 17.14 -6.10 -7.04
CA GLU A 134 16.81 -5.76 -5.65
C GLU A 134 15.85 -4.58 -5.55
N GLU A 135 16.04 -3.58 -6.39
CA GLU A 135 15.17 -2.41 -6.43
C GLU A 135 13.77 -2.78 -6.93
N GLY A 136 13.69 -3.63 -7.97
CA GLY A 136 12.45 -4.19 -8.47
C GLY A 136 11.71 -5.02 -7.41
N LEU A 137 12.42 -5.89 -6.69
CA LEU A 137 11.83 -6.67 -5.59
C LEU A 137 11.32 -5.77 -4.46
N ARG A 138 12.08 -4.72 -4.10
CA ARG A 138 11.65 -3.77 -3.07
C ARG A 138 10.40 -3.02 -3.48
N TYR A 139 10.32 -2.62 -4.75
CA TYR A 139 9.18 -1.91 -5.30
C TYR A 139 7.94 -2.80 -5.41
N ALA A 140 8.09 -4.03 -5.90
CA ALA A 140 7.01 -5.02 -5.98
C ALA A 140 6.40 -5.28 -4.59
N ASN A 141 7.24 -5.51 -3.58
CA ASN A 141 6.79 -5.70 -2.21
C ASN A 141 6.03 -4.48 -1.66
N LEU A 142 6.44 -3.26 -2.03
CA LEU A 142 5.76 -2.04 -1.60
C LEU A 142 4.36 -1.93 -2.22
N LEU A 143 4.23 -2.23 -3.51
CA LEU A 143 2.96 -2.22 -4.23
C LEU A 143 2.00 -3.26 -3.66
N LEU A 144 2.49 -4.49 -3.47
CA LEU A 144 1.73 -5.58 -2.86
C LEU A 144 1.29 -5.24 -1.43
N GLN A 145 2.19 -4.70 -0.60
CA GLN A 145 1.83 -4.28 0.76
C GLN A 145 0.75 -3.18 0.78
N ALA A 146 0.70 -2.31 -0.23
CA ALA A 146 -0.34 -1.29 -0.35
C ALA A 146 -1.69 -1.84 -0.85
N GLY A 147 -1.77 -3.15 -1.14
CA GLY A 147 -2.96 -3.81 -1.65
C GLY A 147 -3.17 -3.65 -3.16
N LEU A 148 -2.15 -3.20 -3.89
CA LEU A 148 -2.23 -3.06 -5.35
C LEU A 148 -1.99 -4.42 -6.02
N ARG A 149 -3.00 -4.90 -6.73
CA ARG A 149 -2.88 -6.06 -7.61
C ARG A 149 -2.48 -5.60 -9.01
N LEU A 150 -1.25 -5.87 -9.40
CA LEU A 150 -0.73 -5.49 -10.72
C LEU A 150 -0.48 -6.74 -11.57
N ASN A 151 -0.78 -6.66 -12.85
CA ASN A 151 -0.25 -7.61 -13.81
C ASN A 151 1.22 -7.27 -14.13
N GLN A 152 1.92 -8.22 -14.78
CA GLN A 152 3.33 -8.08 -15.10
C GLN A 152 3.63 -6.83 -15.93
N GLN A 153 2.83 -6.54 -16.96
CA GLN A 153 3.04 -5.37 -17.82
C GLN A 153 2.93 -4.07 -17.01
N THR A 154 1.88 -3.92 -16.22
CA THR A 154 1.65 -2.75 -15.36
C THR A 154 2.81 -2.53 -14.40
N PHE A 155 3.35 -3.60 -13.82
CA PHE A 155 4.51 -3.52 -12.95
C PHE A 155 5.75 -3.01 -13.70
N ILE A 156 6.03 -3.55 -14.89
CA ILE A 156 7.19 -3.16 -15.72
C ILE A 156 7.09 -1.67 -16.08
N GLU A 157 5.94 -1.21 -16.57
CA GLU A 157 5.71 0.20 -16.93
C GLU A 157 5.93 1.13 -15.74
N LEU A 158 5.34 0.79 -14.59
CA LEU A 158 5.48 1.56 -13.36
C LEU A 158 6.91 1.57 -12.84
N PHE A 159 7.61 0.42 -12.88
CA PHE A 159 8.98 0.32 -12.42
C PHE A 159 9.92 1.11 -13.32
N ASN A 160 9.80 0.98 -14.63
CA ASN A 160 10.56 1.76 -15.61
C ASN A 160 10.37 3.26 -15.39
N LYS A 161 9.12 3.71 -15.18
CA LYS A 161 8.84 5.11 -14.90
C LYS A 161 9.53 5.58 -13.62
N VAL A 162 9.50 4.83 -12.53
CA VAL A 162 10.11 5.25 -11.26
C VAL A 162 11.64 5.13 -11.27
N TYR A 163 12.18 4.12 -11.94
CA TYR A 163 13.61 3.83 -11.98
C TYR A 163 14.35 4.72 -12.99
N ASN A 164 13.78 4.97 -14.17
CA ASN A 164 14.40 5.77 -15.22
C ASN A 164 14.30 7.29 -15.01
N LEU A 165 13.37 7.78 -14.17
CA LEU A 165 13.33 9.19 -13.72
C LEU A 165 14.62 9.65 -12.98
N LYS A 166 15.59 8.77 -12.79
CA LYS A 166 16.91 9.06 -12.18
C LYS A 166 18.10 8.95 -13.14
N LYS A 167 17.92 8.52 -14.40
CA LYS A 167 19.03 8.51 -15.36
C LYS A 167 19.33 9.90 -15.96
N ASP A 168 18.41 10.85 -15.82
CA ASP A 168 18.54 12.21 -16.37
C ASP A 168 18.64 13.30 -15.28
N ASN A 169 19.48 13.12 -14.25
CA ASN A 169 19.94 14.22 -13.39
C ASN A 169 21.44 14.16 -13.19
#